data_AF-A0A0D8BCG6-F1
#
_entry.id   AF-A0A0D8BCG6-F1
#
_cell.length_a   1.000
_cell.length_b   1.000
_cell.length_c   1.000
_cell.angle_alpha   90.00
_cell.angle_beta   90.00
_cell.angle_gamma   90.00
#
_symmetry.space_group_name_H-M   'P 1'
#
loop_
_entity.id
_entity.type
_entity.pdbx_description
1 polymer ?
#
loop_
_entity_poly.entity_id
_entity_poly.type
_entity_poly.pdbx_seq_one_letter_code
_entity_poly.pdbx_strand_id
1 'polypeptide(L)' 'MPPSARVLQRLGPRREAYFGRNERLRGAWTDEIVYALLADEWAARGSATRR' A
#
# COMPACT_ATOMS: atom_id res chain seq x y z
N MET A 1 3.50 -12.61 -2.16
CA MET A 1 3.34 -11.17 -1.90
C MET A 1 4.60 -10.44 -2.29
N PRO A 2 4.54 -9.38 -3.13
CA PRO A 2 5.72 -8.65 -3.59
C PRO A 2 6.41 -7.88 -2.43
N PRO A 3 7.72 -7.58 -2.53
CA PRO A 3 8.47 -6.88 -1.47
C PRO A 3 7.89 -5.52 -1.09
N SER A 4 7.40 -4.75 -2.07
CA SER A 4 6.73 -3.47 -1.86
C SER A 4 5.45 -3.60 -1.02
N ALA A 5 4.63 -4.64 -1.26
CA ALA A 5 3.43 -4.89 -0.48
C ALA A 5 3.73 -5.20 0.99
N ARG A 6 4.85 -5.90 1.27
CA ARG A 6 5.26 -6.17 2.66
C ARG A 6 5.67 -4.90 3.40
N VAL A 7 6.32 -3.95 2.72
CA VAL A 7 6.66 -2.65 3.29
C VAL A 7 5.38 -1.87 3.62
N LEU A 8 4.44 -1.80 2.67
CA LEU A 8 3.17 -1.11 2.86
C LEU A 8 2.35 -1.72 4.00
N GLN A 9 2.28 -3.06 4.12
CA GLN A 9 1.54 -3.72 5.20
C GLN A 9 2.01 -3.34 6.61
N ARG A 10 3.30 -3.02 6.81
CA ARG A 10 3.81 -2.56 8.12
C ARG A 10 3.22 -1.20 8.53
N LEU A 11 2.80 -0.41 7.56
CA LEU A 11 2.13 0.87 7.78
C LEU A 11 0.64 0.71 8.15
N GLY A 12 0.14 -0.53 8.23
CA GLY A 12 -1.27 -0.81 8.52
C GLY A 12 -2.29 -0.09 7.62
N PRO A 13 -2.04 0.15 6.33
CA PRO A 13 -2.97 0.86 5.47
C PRO A 13 -4.18 -0.01 5.17
N ARG A 14 -5.28 0.62 4.78
CA ARG A 14 -6.43 -0.07 4.20
C ARG A 14 -6.11 -0.48 2.76
N ARG A 15 -6.49 -1.69 2.36
CA ARG A 15 -6.53 -2.06 0.93
C ARG A 15 -7.80 -1.50 0.32
N GLU A 16 -7.66 -0.60 -0.63
CA GLU A 16 -8.81 0.11 -1.22
C GLU A 16 -9.21 -0.48 -2.58
N ALA A 17 -8.25 -0.99 -3.34
CA ALA A 17 -8.54 -1.58 -4.64
C ALA A 17 -7.60 -2.75 -4.97
N TYR A 18 -8.09 -3.59 -5.87
CA TYR A 18 -7.31 -4.59 -6.57
C TYR A 18 -7.71 -4.56 -8.03
N PHE A 19 -6.75 -4.31 -8.92
CA PHE A 19 -6.98 -4.31 -10.36
C PHE A 19 -6.19 -5.44 -10.99
N GLY A 20 -6.89 -6.43 -11.51
CA GLY A 20 -6.27 -7.57 -12.19
C GLY A 20 -5.92 -7.22 -13.63
N ARG A 21 -4.68 -7.49 -14.05
CA ARG A 21 -4.18 -7.25 -15.41
C ARG A 21 -4.55 -5.86 -15.94
N ASN A 22 -4.36 -4.84 -15.11
CA ASN A 22 -4.71 -3.46 -15.44
C ASN A 22 -3.62 -2.76 -16.27
N GLU A 23 -2.36 -3.15 -16.03
CA GLU A 23 -1.21 -2.47 -16.60
C GLU A 23 -0.36 -3.40 -17.46
N ARG A 24 0.28 -2.84 -18.49
CA ARG A 24 1.32 -3.51 -19.28
C ARG A 24 2.69 -2.97 -18.90
N LEU A 25 3.42 -3.73 -18.08
CA LEU A 25 4.81 -3.42 -17.73
C LEU A 25 5.75 -4.36 -18.48
N ARG A 26 6.71 -3.79 -19.21
CA ARG A 26 7.71 -4.54 -20.01
C ARG A 26 7.08 -5.60 -20.93
N GLY A 27 5.92 -5.26 -21.52
CA GLY A 27 5.20 -6.13 -22.45
C GLY A 27 4.32 -7.19 -21.80
N ALA A 28 4.40 -7.41 -20.48
CA ALA A 28 3.57 -8.35 -19.73
C ALA A 28 2.42 -7.63 -19.01
N TRP A 29 1.28 -8.33 -18.86
CA TRP A 29 0.20 -7.86 -18.00
C TRP A 29 0.58 -8.01 -16.53
N THR A 30 0.24 -7.01 -15.73
CA THR A 30 0.50 -6.98 -14.29
C THR A 30 -0.74 -6.59 -13.49
N ASP A 31 -0.83 -7.12 -12.28
CA ASP A 31 -1.86 -6.77 -11.32
C ASP A 31 -1.39 -5.59 -10.45
N GLU A 32 -2.35 -4.80 -9.98
CA GLU A 32 -2.12 -3.65 -9.12
C GLU A 32 -2.90 -3.80 -7.80
N ILE A 33 -2.26 -3.44 -6.69
CA ILE A 33 -2.88 -3.40 -5.36
C ILE A 33 -2.75 -2.00 -4.81
N VAL A 34 -3.88 -1.35 -4.55
CA VAL A 34 -3.91 0.01 -4.00
C VAL A 34 -4.13 -0.05 -2.50
N TYR A 35 -3.20 0.57 -1.78
CA TYR A 35 -3.28 0.78 -0.34
C TYR A 35 -3.33 2.28 -0.07
N ALA A 36 -4.14 2.69 0.92
CA ALA A 36 -4.21 4.07 1.34
C ALA A 36 -4.18 4.21 2.86
N LEU A 37 -3.75 5.39 3.28
CA LEU A 37 -3.71 5.83 4.67
C LEU A 37 -4.08 7.31 4.68
N LEU A 38 -5.01 7.69 5.56
CA LEU A 38 -5.39 9.08 5.75
C LEU A 38 -4.29 9.85 6.51
N ALA A 39 -4.27 11.16 6.35
CA ALA A 39 -3.31 12.03 7.03
C ALA A 39 -3.38 11.89 8.56
N ASP A 40 -4.59 11.80 9.13
CA ASP A 40 -4.78 11.64 10.57
C ASP A 40 -4.29 10.28 11.07
N GLU A 41 -4.50 9.21 10.29
CA GLU A 41 -4.00 7.87 10.60
C GLU A 41 -2.46 7.83 10.56
N TRP A 42 -1.85 8.56 9.63
CA TRP A 42 -0.39 8.74 9.59
C TRP A 42 0.13 9.53 10.79
N ALA A 43 -0.50 10.66 11.11
CA ALA A 43 -0.11 11.52 12.22
C ALA A 43 -0.21 10.80 13.58
N ALA A 44 -1.26 10.00 13.79
CA ALA A 44 -1.45 9.20 14.99
C ALA A 44 -0.34 8.14 15.21
N ARG A 45 0.38 7.74 14.16
CA ARG A 45 1.52 6.82 14.28
C ARG A 45 2.80 7.52 14.72
N GLY A 46 3.03 8.75 14.26
CA GLY A 46 4.19 9.56 14.67
C GLY A 46 4.16 9.93 16.15
N SER A 47 2.98 10.11 16.73
CA SER A 47 2.80 10.34 18.17
C SER A 47 3.04 9.08 19.01
N ALA A 48 2.82 7.88 18.45
CA ALA A 48 3.14 6.60 19.09
C ALA A 48 4.65 6.26 19.07
N THR A 49 5.38 6.70 18.03
CA THR A 49 6.85 6.52 17.93
C THR A 49 7.66 7.53 18.76
N ARG A 50 7.03 8.61 19.22
CA ARG A 50 7.68 9.67 20.03
C ARG A 50 7.43 9.51 21.55
N ARG A 51 6.98 8.34 22.00
CA ARG A 51 6.86 7.96 23.41
C ARG A 51 7.91 6.94 23.80
#